data_AF-A0A7J4AXG3-F1
#
_entry.id   AF-A0A7J4AXG3-F1
#
_cell.length_a   1.000
_cell.length_b   1.000
_cell.length_c   1.000
_cell.angle_alpha   90.00
_cell.angle_beta   90.00
_cell.angle_gamma   90.00
#
_symmetry.space_group_name_H-M   'P 1'
#
loop_
_entity.id
_entity.type
_entity.pdbx_description
1 polymer ?
#
loop_
_entity_poly.entity_id
_entity_poly.type
_entity_poly.pdbx_seq_one_letter_code
_entity_poly.pdbx_strand_id
1 'polypeptide(L)'
;MLIATGNNGCLKLNVSPLRITRELDNITRELLDWMMKRELKKIRLKYELDDTIVIPQVDSKNIRLPGLEEFVIERGKALRVYRGMANRLADSGWVKIGEENLTLKDITSMRWLESSEEVLIKLPEFFYLKAVKLIGEGKDSKIMEVQNDLQEIIDIRLRKLIKLVFLKEAPANILERLQPEEKLLYSFLKEALKIWQKELMSPDGG
;
A
#
# COMPACT_ATOMS: atom_id res chain seq x y z
N MET A 1 -16.18 -6.20 40.34
CA MET A 1 -16.82 -6.09 41.67
C MET A 1 -16.03 -5.06 42.47
N LEU A 2 -16.59 -3.88 42.66
CA LEU A 2 -15.95 -2.76 43.37
C LEU A 2 -16.29 -2.88 44.86
N ILE A 3 -15.27 -2.90 45.72
CA ILE A 3 -15.45 -2.71 47.16
C ILE A 3 -14.99 -1.29 47.47
N ALA A 4 -15.92 -0.45 47.92
CA ALA A 4 -15.64 0.89 48.41
C ALA A 4 -15.57 0.84 49.94
N THR A 5 -14.45 1.26 50.52
CA THR A 5 -14.37 1.72 51.90
C THR A 5 -13.75 3.11 51.89
N GLY A 6 -14.47 4.07 52.47
CA GLY A 6 -14.01 5.45 52.60
C GLY A 6 -13.26 5.66 53.90
N ASN A 7 -12.11 6.33 53.83
CA ASN A 7 -11.79 7.43 54.75
C ASN A 7 -10.67 8.31 54.18
N ASN A 8 -10.73 9.59 54.54
CA ASN A 8 -10.04 10.72 53.91
C ASN A 8 -8.52 10.59 53.75
N GLY A 9 -8.03 10.93 52.56
CA GLY A 9 -6.61 11.24 52.32
C GLY A 9 -6.01 10.51 51.12
N CYS A 10 -5.99 11.20 49.99
CA CYS A 10 -5.30 10.79 48.76
C CYS A 10 -5.90 9.55 48.06
N LEU A 11 -6.78 9.80 47.08
CA LEU A 11 -7.11 8.82 46.04
C LEU A 11 -5.82 8.54 45.25
N LYS A 12 -4.97 7.64 45.76
CA LYS A 12 -3.94 7.01 44.95
C LYS A 12 -4.70 6.14 43.96
N LEU A 13 -4.89 6.67 42.75
CA LEU A 13 -5.26 5.88 41.58
C LEU A 13 -4.18 4.79 41.46
N ASN A 14 -4.48 3.62 42.01
CA ASN A 14 -3.60 2.47 42.01
C ASN A 14 -3.71 1.84 40.63
N VAL A 15 -3.20 2.54 39.62
CA VAL A 15 -3.10 2.03 38.27
C VAL A 15 -1.88 1.14 38.26
N SER A 16 -2.10 -0.18 38.23
CA SER A 16 -1.00 -1.14 38.18
C SER A 16 -0.05 -0.77 37.02
N PRO A 17 1.28 -0.75 37.21
CA PRO A 17 2.24 -0.46 36.14
C PRO A 17 2.02 -1.32 34.90
N LEU A 18 1.61 -2.57 35.08
CA LEU A 18 1.22 -3.53 34.02
C LEU A 18 0.01 -3.10 33.17
N ARG A 19 -0.86 -2.23 33.70
CA ARG A 19 -2.02 -1.69 32.99
C ARG A 19 -1.62 -0.48 32.13
N ILE A 20 -0.76 0.38 32.67
CA ILE A 20 -0.19 1.53 31.95
C ILE A 20 0.66 1.06 30.77
N THR A 21 1.51 0.03 30.97
CA THR A 21 2.34 -0.50 29.87
C THR A 21 1.51 -1.09 28.74
N ARG A 22 0.45 -1.85 29.06
CA ARG A 22 -0.48 -2.40 28.05
C ARG A 22 -1.25 -1.31 27.30
N GLU A 23 -1.65 -0.24 27.99
CA GLU A 23 -2.33 0.89 27.36
C GLU A 23 -1.40 1.64 26.40
N LEU A 24 -0.13 1.84 26.78
CA LEU A 24 0.89 2.44 25.91
C LEU A 24 1.22 1.54 24.70
N ASP A 25 1.32 0.22 24.88
CA ASP A 25 1.54 -0.75 23.79
C ASP A 25 0.38 -0.74 22.78
N ASN A 26 -0.85 -0.57 23.25
CA ASN A 26 -2.01 -0.47 22.36
C ASN A 26 -2.02 0.85 21.58
N ILE A 27 -1.75 1.98 22.25
CA ILE A 27 -1.68 3.30 21.60
C ILE A 27 -0.60 3.31 20.51
N THR A 28 0.58 2.73 20.79
CA THR A 28 1.68 2.67 19.81
C THR A 28 1.33 1.82 18.60
N ARG A 29 0.65 0.68 18.79
CA ARG A 29 0.15 -0.15 17.69
C ARG A 29 -0.90 0.56 16.85
N GLU A 30 -1.86 1.22 17.48
CA GLU A 30 -2.91 1.99 16.80
C GLU A 30 -2.32 3.15 16.00
N LEU A 31 -1.33 3.85 16.56
CA LEU A 31 -0.64 4.93 15.87
C LEU A 31 0.11 4.40 14.64
N LEU A 32 0.82 3.28 14.76
CA LEU A 32 1.54 2.67 13.65
C LEU A 32 0.57 2.23 12.53
N ASP A 33 -0.52 1.56 12.88
CA ASP A 33 -1.56 1.17 11.92
C ASP A 33 -2.15 2.38 11.20
N TRP A 34 -2.51 3.43 11.94
CA TRP A 34 -3.03 4.67 11.37
C TRP A 34 -2.03 5.33 10.42
N MET A 35 -0.75 5.43 10.81
CA MET A 35 0.31 6.00 9.98
C MET A 35 0.48 5.21 8.68
N MET A 36 0.57 3.89 8.76
CA MET A 36 0.72 3.02 7.60
C MET A 36 -0.47 3.14 6.66
N LYS A 37 -1.70 3.06 7.19
CA LYS A 37 -2.92 3.23 6.38
C LYS A 37 -2.98 4.59 5.70
N ARG A 38 -2.56 5.66 6.38
CA ARG A 38 -2.53 7.01 5.82
C ARG A 38 -1.57 7.10 4.64
N GLU A 39 -0.35 6.59 4.76
CA GLU A 39 0.63 6.66 3.67
C GLU A 39 0.25 5.75 2.49
N LEU A 40 -0.24 4.54 2.75
CA LEU A 40 -0.78 3.68 1.70
C LEU A 40 -1.97 4.33 0.97
N LYS A 41 -2.82 5.07 1.70
CA LYS A 41 -3.92 5.84 1.09
C LYS A 41 -3.39 6.94 0.16
N LYS A 42 -2.29 7.62 0.50
CA LYS A 42 -1.67 8.61 -0.41
C LYS A 42 -1.16 7.95 -1.70
N ILE A 43 -0.52 6.78 -1.59
CA ILE A 43 -0.06 6.03 -2.76
C ILE A 43 -1.24 5.66 -3.65
N ARG A 44 -2.34 5.18 -3.06
CA ARG A 44 -3.58 4.92 -3.80
C ARG A 44 -4.14 6.17 -4.46
N LEU A 45 -4.20 7.30 -3.76
CA LEU A 45 -4.68 8.56 -4.35
C LEU A 45 -3.81 9.00 -5.53
N LYS A 46 -2.48 8.85 -5.44
CA LYS A 46 -1.57 9.14 -6.54
C LYS A 46 -1.89 8.29 -7.77
N TYR A 47 -2.15 7.00 -7.57
CA TYR A 47 -2.56 6.10 -8.66
C TYR A 47 -3.91 6.48 -9.29
N GLU A 48 -4.89 6.86 -8.48
CA GLU A 48 -6.23 7.25 -8.97
C GLU A 48 -6.22 8.59 -9.72
N LEU A 49 -5.31 9.50 -9.33
CA LEU A 49 -5.11 10.80 -9.97
C LEU A 49 -4.11 10.75 -11.14
N ASP A 50 -3.54 9.59 -11.43
CA ASP A 50 -2.67 9.41 -12.58
C ASP A 50 -3.49 9.34 -13.87
N ASP A 51 -2.93 9.86 -14.96
CA ASP A 51 -3.60 9.90 -16.24
C ASP A 51 -3.63 8.51 -16.88
N THR A 52 -4.77 8.15 -17.47
CA THR A 52 -4.90 6.94 -18.28
C THR A 52 -5.70 7.21 -19.55
N ILE A 53 -5.50 6.37 -20.56
CA ILE A 53 -6.22 6.47 -21.82
C ILE A 53 -7.45 5.59 -21.74
N VAL A 54 -8.59 6.14 -22.16
CA VAL A 54 -9.85 5.42 -22.29
C VAL A 54 -10.39 5.52 -23.70
N ILE A 55 -11.08 4.46 -24.14
CA ILE A 55 -11.74 4.37 -25.44
C ILE A 55 -13.25 4.30 -25.17
N PRO A 56 -14.00 5.38 -25.46
CA PRO A 56 -15.44 5.39 -25.28
C PRO A 56 -16.14 4.35 -26.13
N GLN A 57 -17.13 3.68 -25.53
CA GLN A 57 -17.97 2.68 -26.18
C GLN A 57 -19.28 3.25 -26.70
N VAL A 58 -19.66 4.45 -26.23
CA VAL A 58 -20.88 5.17 -26.57
C VAL A 58 -20.56 6.61 -26.99
N ASP A 59 -21.39 7.17 -27.87
CA ASP A 59 -21.38 8.61 -28.14
C ASP A 59 -22.18 9.33 -27.05
N SER A 60 -21.63 10.39 -26.47
CA SER A 60 -22.36 11.25 -25.56
C SER A 60 -21.88 12.68 -25.68
N LYS A 61 -22.80 13.60 -25.96
CA LYS A 61 -22.45 15.00 -26.19
C LYS A 61 -22.25 15.82 -24.91
N ASN A 62 -22.77 15.37 -23.76
CA ASN A 62 -22.78 16.15 -22.51
C ASN A 62 -22.53 15.27 -21.29
N ILE A 63 -21.28 14.85 -21.05
CA ILE A 63 -20.93 14.30 -19.74
C ILE A 63 -20.33 15.41 -18.89
N ARG A 64 -21.00 15.71 -17.78
CA ARG A 64 -20.47 16.55 -16.71
C ARG A 64 -19.76 15.67 -15.70
N LEU A 65 -18.44 15.77 -15.65
CA LEU A 65 -17.64 15.07 -14.64
C LEU A 65 -17.34 16.05 -13.50
N PRO A 66 -17.49 15.65 -12.22
CA PRO A 66 -17.22 16.53 -11.10
C PRO A 66 -15.80 17.09 -11.15
N GLY A 67 -15.66 18.42 -11.15
CA GLY A 67 -14.36 19.11 -11.17
C GLY A 67 -13.76 19.33 -12.56
N LEU A 68 -14.51 19.08 -13.63
CA LEU A 68 -14.06 19.29 -15.00
C LEU A 68 -15.16 19.94 -15.87
N GLU A 69 -14.74 20.61 -16.95
CA GLU A 69 -15.65 21.22 -17.94
C GLU A 69 -16.44 20.14 -18.71
N GLU A 70 -17.53 20.55 -19.39
CA GLU A 70 -18.32 19.63 -20.23
C GLU A 70 -17.43 19.00 -21.32
N PHE A 71 -17.42 17.67 -21.37
CA PHE A 71 -16.69 16.93 -22.39
C PHE A 71 -17.64 16.26 -23.37
N VAL A 72 -17.32 16.40 -24.66
CA VAL A 72 -17.90 15.60 -25.71
C VAL A 72 -17.14 14.28 -25.77
N ILE A 73 -17.87 13.19 -25.57
CA ILE A 73 -17.36 11.83 -25.71
C ILE A 73 -17.76 11.30 -27.08
N GLU A 74 -16.77 11.07 -27.93
CA GLU A 74 -16.94 10.45 -29.24
C GLU A 74 -16.52 8.98 -29.17
N ARG A 75 -17.40 8.08 -29.60
CA ARG A 75 -17.15 6.64 -29.61
C ARG A 75 -15.88 6.33 -30.41
N GLY A 76 -15.03 5.48 -29.83
CA GLY A 76 -13.79 5.02 -30.47
C GLY A 76 -12.63 6.03 -30.45
N LYS A 77 -12.86 7.29 -30.03
CA LYS A 77 -11.79 8.29 -29.93
C LYS A 77 -11.13 8.23 -28.56
N ALA A 78 -9.83 7.94 -28.54
CA ALA A 78 -9.06 7.87 -27.31
C ALA A 78 -9.10 9.21 -26.56
N LEU A 79 -9.37 9.15 -25.26
CA LEU A 79 -9.40 10.29 -24.34
C LEU A 79 -8.45 10.03 -23.19
N ARG A 80 -7.74 11.07 -22.73
CA ARG A 80 -6.92 11.00 -21.50
C ARG A 80 -7.72 11.55 -20.33
N VAL A 81 -7.81 10.78 -19.26
CA VAL A 81 -8.56 11.11 -18.04
C VAL A 81 -7.85 10.55 -16.82
N TYR A 82 -8.16 11.08 -15.64
CA TYR A 82 -7.72 10.48 -14.38
C TYR A 82 -8.24 9.04 -14.26
N ARG A 83 -7.36 8.15 -13.78
CA ARG A 83 -7.64 6.72 -13.65
C ARG A 83 -8.85 6.42 -12.79
N GLY A 84 -9.05 7.14 -11.70
CA GLY A 84 -10.24 6.96 -10.85
C GLY A 84 -11.53 7.31 -11.55
N MET A 85 -11.48 8.25 -12.51
CA MET A 85 -12.62 8.55 -13.38
C MET A 85 -12.78 7.47 -14.45
N ALA A 86 -11.68 7.02 -15.05
CA ALA A 86 -11.67 5.92 -16.02
C ALA A 86 -12.29 4.65 -15.44
N ASN A 87 -11.93 4.26 -14.22
CA ASN A 87 -12.47 3.09 -13.53
C ASN A 87 -14.00 3.21 -13.38
N ARG A 88 -14.51 4.34 -12.87
CA ARG A 88 -15.96 4.56 -12.70
C ARG A 88 -16.74 4.51 -14.02
N LEU A 89 -16.16 5.09 -15.08
CA LEU A 89 -16.75 5.05 -16.42
C LEU A 89 -16.74 3.64 -17.00
N ALA A 90 -15.68 2.87 -16.75
CA ALA A 90 -15.55 1.48 -17.20
C ALA A 90 -16.54 0.56 -16.46
N ASP A 91 -16.70 0.73 -15.16
CA ASP A 91 -17.67 -0.01 -14.33
C ASP A 91 -19.11 0.24 -14.80
N SER A 92 -19.37 1.44 -15.34
CA SER A 92 -20.68 1.80 -15.90
C SER A 92 -20.86 1.30 -17.35
N GLY A 93 -19.82 0.76 -17.98
CA GLY A 93 -19.82 0.29 -19.38
C GLY A 93 -19.63 1.38 -20.45
N TRP A 94 -19.27 2.61 -20.06
CA TRP A 94 -19.19 3.77 -20.97
C TRP A 94 -17.87 3.81 -21.74
N VAL A 95 -16.80 3.29 -21.14
CA VAL A 95 -15.46 3.31 -21.73
C VAL A 95 -14.75 1.97 -21.52
N LYS A 96 -13.77 1.68 -22.36
CA LYS A 96 -12.74 0.67 -22.10
C LYS A 96 -11.45 1.37 -21.74
N ILE A 97 -10.77 0.91 -20.69
CA ILE A 97 -9.43 1.42 -20.35
C ILE A 97 -8.45 0.84 -21.37
N GLY A 98 -7.60 1.69 -21.94
CA GLY A 98 -6.64 1.32 -22.98
C GLY A 98 -5.38 0.66 -22.45
N GLU A 99 -5.14 0.69 -21.14
CA GLU A 99 -4.05 -0.03 -20.48
C GLU A 99 -4.44 -1.48 -20.22
N GLU A 100 -3.51 -2.40 -20.46
CA GLU A 100 -3.71 -3.82 -20.14
C GLU A 100 -3.81 -4.00 -18.62
N ASN A 101 -4.85 -4.72 -18.20
CA ASN A 101 -5.00 -5.12 -16.80
C ASN A 101 -3.99 -6.22 -16.47
N LEU A 102 -3.48 -6.19 -15.24
CA LEU A 102 -2.66 -7.26 -14.69
C LEU A 102 -3.47 -8.57 -14.69
N THR A 103 -2.89 -9.66 -15.19
CA THR A 103 -3.51 -10.97 -15.20
C THR A 103 -2.88 -11.91 -14.17
N LEU A 104 -3.55 -13.03 -13.85
CA LEU A 104 -2.96 -14.09 -13.02
C LEU A 104 -1.63 -14.58 -13.61
N LYS A 105 -1.57 -14.78 -14.93
CA LYS A 105 -0.34 -15.23 -15.60
C LYS A 105 0.82 -14.25 -15.35
N ASP A 106 0.56 -12.95 -15.36
CA ASP A 106 1.58 -11.94 -15.08
C ASP A 106 2.07 -12.05 -13.64
N ILE A 107 1.16 -12.20 -12.68
CA ILE A 107 1.50 -12.36 -11.26
C ILE A 107 2.32 -13.64 -11.04
N THR A 108 1.88 -14.77 -11.58
CA THR A 108 2.63 -16.03 -11.49
C THR A 108 4.02 -15.92 -12.11
N SER A 109 4.15 -15.23 -13.26
CA SER A 109 5.44 -15.01 -13.91
C SER A 109 6.35 -14.13 -13.03
N MET A 110 5.81 -13.06 -12.44
CA MET A 110 6.55 -12.18 -11.54
C MET A 110 6.99 -12.92 -10.27
N ARG A 111 6.15 -13.78 -9.70
CA ARG A 111 6.50 -14.64 -8.56
C ARG A 111 7.70 -15.53 -8.88
N TRP A 112 7.66 -16.19 -10.04
CA TRP A 112 8.75 -17.05 -10.46
C TRP A 112 10.06 -16.25 -10.64
N LEU A 113 10.00 -15.13 -11.36
CA LEU A 113 11.16 -14.25 -11.59
C LEU A 113 11.73 -13.70 -10.27
N GLU A 114 10.87 -13.27 -9.35
CA GLU A 114 11.30 -12.75 -8.05
C GLU A 114 11.99 -13.84 -7.21
N SER A 115 11.56 -15.09 -7.34
CA SER A 115 12.16 -16.23 -6.64
C SER A 115 13.51 -16.65 -7.25
N SER A 116 13.66 -16.57 -8.58
CA SER A 116 14.87 -16.98 -9.27
C SER A 116 16.01 -15.95 -9.17
N GLU A 117 15.67 -14.67 -9.07
CA GLU A 117 16.65 -13.59 -9.04
C GLU A 117 17.13 -13.31 -7.61
N GLU A 118 18.44 -13.12 -7.41
CA GLU A 118 18.98 -12.75 -6.10
C GLU A 118 18.63 -11.30 -5.72
N VAL A 119 18.58 -10.42 -6.73
CA VAL A 119 18.24 -9.00 -6.58
C VAL A 119 16.74 -8.82 -6.81
N LEU A 120 16.16 -7.74 -6.30
CA LEU A 120 14.78 -7.36 -6.60
C LEU A 120 14.60 -7.19 -8.12
N ILE A 121 13.53 -7.75 -8.68
CA ILE A 121 13.14 -7.44 -10.05
C ILE A 121 12.37 -6.12 -10.11
N LYS A 122 12.34 -5.49 -11.29
CA LYS A 122 11.51 -4.32 -11.52
C LYS A 122 10.08 -4.78 -11.79
N LEU A 123 9.18 -4.54 -10.84
CA LEU A 123 7.76 -4.79 -11.03
C LEU A 123 7.13 -3.68 -11.89
N PRO A 124 6.01 -3.98 -12.59
CA PRO A 124 5.18 -2.99 -13.25
C PRO A 124 4.79 -1.85 -12.30
N GLU A 125 4.53 -0.67 -12.85
CA GLU A 125 4.09 0.46 -12.03
C GLU A 125 2.73 0.18 -11.38
N PHE A 126 2.62 0.50 -10.09
CA PHE A 126 1.44 0.28 -9.26
C PHE A 126 1.02 -1.21 -9.17
N PHE A 127 2.00 -2.13 -9.22
CA PHE A 127 1.76 -3.57 -9.23
C PHE A 127 0.80 -4.03 -8.13
N TYR A 128 1.04 -3.61 -6.87
CA TYR A 128 0.21 -4.04 -5.73
C TYR A 128 -1.24 -3.56 -5.85
N LEU A 129 -1.46 -2.32 -6.29
CA LEU A 129 -2.81 -1.78 -6.49
C LEU A 129 -3.54 -2.52 -7.62
N LYS A 130 -2.83 -2.82 -8.71
CA LYS A 130 -3.37 -3.61 -9.83
C LYS A 130 -3.71 -5.05 -9.40
N ALA A 131 -2.86 -5.67 -8.58
CA ALA A 131 -3.11 -7.01 -8.05
C ALA A 131 -4.31 -7.05 -7.09
N VAL A 132 -4.44 -6.07 -6.19
CA VAL A 132 -5.61 -5.93 -5.31
C VAL A 132 -6.89 -5.69 -6.10
N LYS A 133 -6.84 -4.90 -7.19
CA LYS A 133 -7.97 -4.73 -8.10
C LYS A 133 -8.37 -6.06 -8.75
N LEU A 134 -7.40 -6.84 -9.24
CA LEU A 134 -7.64 -8.16 -9.82
C LEU A 134 -8.29 -9.14 -8.81
N ILE A 135 -7.88 -9.09 -7.55
CA ILE A 135 -8.51 -9.84 -6.45
C ILE A 135 -9.98 -9.42 -6.27
N GLY A 136 -10.29 -8.12 -6.33
CA GLY A 136 -11.66 -7.61 -6.19
C GLY A 136 -12.58 -7.95 -7.37
N GLU A 137 -12.03 -8.17 -8.56
CA GLU A 137 -12.78 -8.47 -9.80
C GLU A 137 -12.88 -9.97 -10.10
N GLY A 138 -12.13 -10.82 -9.38
CA GLY A 138 -11.99 -12.24 -9.67
C GLY A 138 -13.19 -13.12 -9.33
N LYS A 139 -13.13 -14.38 -9.76
CA LYS A 139 -14.01 -15.46 -9.27
C LYS A 139 -13.26 -16.27 -8.20
N ASP A 140 -13.97 -16.83 -7.23
CA ASP A 140 -13.43 -17.44 -6.00
C ASP A 140 -12.14 -18.27 -6.18
N SER A 141 -12.09 -19.21 -7.13
CA SER A 141 -10.91 -20.07 -7.32
C SER A 141 -9.67 -19.30 -7.82
N LYS A 142 -9.86 -18.34 -8.74
CA LYS A 142 -8.76 -17.50 -9.25
C LYS A 142 -8.30 -16.47 -8.24
N ILE A 143 -9.20 -16.01 -7.36
CA ILE A 143 -8.86 -15.06 -6.30
C ILE A 143 -7.81 -15.68 -5.36
N MET A 144 -8.03 -16.93 -4.95
CA MET A 144 -7.13 -17.62 -4.03
C MET A 144 -5.73 -17.82 -4.65
N GLU A 145 -5.66 -18.19 -5.93
CA GLU A 145 -4.39 -18.33 -6.65
C GLU A 145 -3.64 -16.99 -6.73
N VAL A 146 -4.34 -15.91 -7.09
CA VAL A 146 -3.75 -14.56 -7.13
C VAL A 146 -3.25 -14.14 -5.75
N GLN A 147 -4.02 -14.39 -4.69
CA GLN A 147 -3.64 -14.05 -3.31
C GLN A 147 -2.39 -14.81 -2.86
N ASN A 148 -2.33 -16.11 -3.15
CA ASN A 148 -1.17 -16.93 -2.79
C ASN A 148 0.09 -16.47 -3.53
N ASP A 149 0.02 -16.29 -4.84
CA ASP A 149 1.16 -15.82 -5.62
C ASP A 149 1.61 -14.41 -5.20
N LEU A 150 0.65 -13.52 -4.92
CA LEU A 150 0.94 -12.18 -4.43
C LEU A 150 1.61 -12.21 -3.04
N GLN A 151 1.13 -13.05 -2.13
CA GLN A 151 1.71 -13.20 -0.80
C GLN A 151 3.14 -13.74 -0.90
N GLU A 152 3.40 -14.73 -1.76
CA GLU A 152 4.76 -15.23 -1.99
C GLU A 152 5.70 -14.15 -2.54
N ILE A 153 5.23 -13.32 -3.49
CA ILE A 153 6.00 -12.17 -3.99
C ILE A 153 6.33 -11.22 -2.82
N ILE A 154 5.33 -10.86 -2.01
CA ILE A 154 5.52 -9.98 -0.85
C ILE A 154 6.56 -10.58 0.09
N ASP A 155 6.47 -11.86 0.44
CA ASP A 155 7.38 -12.51 1.36
C ASP A 155 8.82 -12.56 0.83
N ILE A 156 9.01 -12.87 -0.46
CA ILE A 156 10.35 -12.86 -1.08
C ILE A 156 10.94 -11.45 -1.04
N ARG A 157 10.16 -10.45 -1.44
CA ARG A 157 10.61 -9.06 -1.51
C ARG A 157 10.88 -8.48 -0.12
N LEU A 158 10.08 -8.83 0.89
CA LEU A 158 10.33 -8.47 2.29
C LEU A 158 11.66 -9.02 2.79
N ARG A 159 11.99 -10.30 2.52
CA ARG A 159 13.30 -10.88 2.87
C ARG A 159 14.45 -10.12 2.21
N LYS A 160 14.32 -9.77 0.92
CA LYS A 160 15.31 -8.96 0.20
C LYS A 160 15.42 -7.54 0.78
N LEU A 161 14.30 -6.91 1.13
CA LEU A 161 14.24 -5.58 1.71
C LEU A 161 14.91 -5.52 3.09
N ILE A 162 14.69 -6.53 3.95
CA ILE A 162 15.35 -6.63 5.25
C ILE A 162 16.88 -6.66 5.07
N LYS A 163 17.40 -7.46 4.11
CA LYS A 163 18.83 -7.47 3.79
C LYS A 163 19.33 -6.09 3.37
N LEU A 164 18.57 -5.37 2.55
CA LEU A 164 18.91 -4.01 2.12
C LEU A 164 18.96 -3.00 3.28
N VAL A 165 18.10 -3.15 4.29
CA VAL A 165 18.07 -2.25 5.46
C VAL A 165 19.37 -2.30 6.26
N PHE A 166 20.06 -3.44 6.29
CA PHE A 166 21.34 -3.60 6.97
C PHE A 166 22.53 -2.96 6.23
N LEU A 167 22.41 -2.69 4.94
CA LEU A 167 23.47 -2.00 4.20
C LEU A 167 23.59 -0.55 4.67
N LYS A 168 24.81 -0.05 4.89
CA LYS A 168 25.05 1.36 5.25
C LYS A 168 24.33 2.30 4.27
N GLU A 169 24.46 2.00 2.98
CA GLU A 169 23.79 2.69 1.89
C GLU A 169 23.36 1.66 0.84
N ALA A 170 22.10 1.70 0.41
CA ALA A 170 21.58 0.82 -0.62
C ALA A 170 21.86 1.41 -2.01
N PRO A 171 22.32 0.59 -2.99
CA PRO A 171 22.54 1.06 -4.36
C PRO A 171 21.29 1.70 -4.98
N ALA A 172 21.43 2.86 -5.61
CA ALA A 172 20.32 3.63 -6.19
C ALA A 172 19.52 2.81 -7.23
N ASN A 173 20.22 2.03 -8.06
CA ASN A 173 19.63 1.13 -9.06
C ASN A 173 18.75 0.02 -8.44
N ILE A 174 18.97 -0.36 -7.18
CA ILE A 174 18.12 -1.31 -6.45
C ILE A 174 16.91 -0.57 -5.87
N LEU A 175 17.11 0.63 -5.31
CA LEU A 175 16.02 1.45 -4.77
C LEU A 175 14.99 1.84 -5.84
N GLU A 176 15.41 2.01 -7.09
CA GLU A 176 14.53 2.26 -8.24
C GLU A 176 13.61 1.08 -8.58
N ARG A 177 13.94 -0.14 -8.12
CA ARG A 177 13.12 -1.35 -8.33
C ARG A 177 12.07 -1.57 -7.26
N LEU A 178 12.12 -0.81 -6.16
CA LEU A 178 11.09 -0.80 -5.13
C LEU A 178 9.82 -0.11 -5.64
N GLN A 179 8.68 -0.69 -5.30
CA GLN A 179 7.38 -0.04 -5.43
C GLN A 179 7.21 1.04 -4.34
N PRO A 180 6.32 2.03 -4.53
CA PRO A 180 6.09 3.09 -3.55
C PRO A 180 5.80 2.57 -2.13
N GLU A 181 5.03 1.49 -2.01
CA GLU A 181 4.68 0.83 -0.75
C GLU A 181 5.92 0.26 -0.05
N GLU A 182 6.85 -0.30 -0.82
CA GLU A 182 8.09 -0.88 -0.31
C GLU A 182 9.12 0.21 0.03
N LYS A 183 9.15 1.31 -0.72
CA LYS A 183 9.99 2.47 -0.38
C LYS A 183 9.60 3.05 0.96
N LEU A 184 8.29 3.16 1.22
CA LEU A 184 7.75 3.54 2.52
C LEU A 184 8.26 2.60 3.61
N LEU A 185 8.06 1.29 3.45
CA LEU A 185 8.49 0.29 4.43
C LEU A 185 10.01 0.30 4.65
N TYR A 186 10.80 0.39 3.58
CA TYR A 186 12.26 0.47 3.64
C TYR A 186 12.72 1.68 4.44
N SER A 187 12.15 2.87 4.16
CA SER A 187 12.50 4.10 4.88
C SER A 187 12.18 3.99 6.38
N PHE A 188 11.03 3.42 6.71
CA PHE A 188 10.59 3.20 8.08
C PHE A 188 11.53 2.24 8.82
N LEU A 189 11.83 1.07 8.24
CA LEU A 189 12.71 0.08 8.85
C LEU A 189 14.15 0.62 9.00
N LYS A 190 14.63 1.38 8.01
CA LYS A 190 15.96 1.99 8.06
C LYS A 190 16.08 3.00 9.19
N GLU A 191 15.05 3.83 9.38
CA GLU A 191 15.04 4.81 10.47
C GLU A 191 14.90 4.14 11.83
N ALA A 192 14.01 3.15 11.95
CA ALA A 192 13.86 2.37 13.18
C ALA A 192 15.18 1.69 13.60
N LEU A 193 15.90 1.10 12.64
CA LEU A 193 17.21 0.49 12.89
C LEU A 193 18.24 1.53 13.35
N LYS A 194 18.28 2.71 12.72
CA LYS A 194 19.20 3.80 13.12
C LYS A 194 18.92 4.30 14.52
N ILE A 195 17.65 4.52 14.87
CA ILE A 195 17.25 4.95 16.21
C ILE A 195 17.69 3.90 17.23
N TRP A 196 17.35 2.63 17.00
CA TRP A 196 17.73 1.54 17.90
C TRP A 196 19.26 1.44 18.08
N GLN A 197 20.02 1.51 16.98
CA GLN A 197 21.49 1.51 17.02
C GLN A 197 22.04 2.70 17.83
N LYS A 198 21.48 3.89 17.63
CA LYS A 198 21.88 5.10 18.34
C LYS A 198 21.62 4.96 19.84
N GLU A 199 20.43 4.52 20.25
CA GLU A 199 20.08 4.35 21.66
C GLU A 199 20.99 3.34 22.37
N LEU A 200 21.37 2.24 21.70
CA LEU A 200 22.32 1.27 22.25
C LEU A 200 23.76 1.77 22.35
N MET A 201 24.14 2.74 21.51
CA MET A 201 25.48 3.34 21.50
C MET A 201 25.55 4.62 22.37
N SER A 202 24.44 5.07 22.94
CA SER A 202 24.41 6.21 23.85
C SER A 202 24.97 5.81 25.23
N PRO A 203 25.92 6.58 25.80
CA PRO A 203 26.57 6.26 27.08
C PRO A 203 25.63 6.13 28.28
N ASP A 204 24.45 6.74 28.19
CA ASP A 204 23.53 6.91 29.32
C ASP A 204 22.48 5.79 29.44
N GLY A 205 22.49 4.78 28.55
CA GLY A 205 21.67 3.55 28.63
C GLY A 205 20.23 3.77 29.11
N GLY A 206 19.27 3.90 28.18
CA GLY A 206 17.84 4.04 28.50
C GLY A 206 17.29 2.98 29.44
#